data_AF-A0A3C2DX20-F1
#
_entry.id   AF-A0A3C2DX20-F1
#
_cell.length_a   1.000
_cell.length_b   1.000
_cell.length_c   1.000
_cell.angle_alpha   90.00
_cell.angle_beta   90.00
_cell.angle_gamma   90.00
#
_symmetry.space_group_name_H-M   'P 1'
#
loop_
_entity.id
_entity.type
_entity.pdbx_description
1 polymer ?
#
loop_
_entity_poly.entity_id
_entity_poly.type
_entity_poly.pdbx_seq_one_letter_code
_entity_poly.pdbx_strand_id
1 'polypeptide(L)'
;MSLRVRSTWTELIWERIAVYKLNIKYECAGRVRRTHDLKTKDFEIELFSVDGCLKAVLKPKSKIKFYEFKLVSDFRFTSEHRIFVNGYQSWTESREYAPREKMDLLNIVNDFFLKSPFNKNTGLGAAGDLFFCKHPKRAGEFYGYSYGYVRNRNEIDLIASLDESTGYTIVRFNSNNNTFSVEKDLEGVIFDSESTIINFVRLKGAYDDVFDRWFSLMNVSCRQKEKMTGYTTWYNYYGNVDESIVKRDLESISELPQKVDIFQIDDGYQKAIGDWLNTNEKKFPGSMKNTADNIHGKNMLAGLWLAPFAATKESFIYKEHKDWLVKNKSGKPCVAGANWGGFYVVDFLHPQARKYLQKVFDTVLNEWGYDMVKLDFLYAACIVPRQNKSRGQLMCEAMDFIRECVGDKLILGCGAPLMPCFGKVDFCRIGPDVSLDWRFNPLSIREDVSTPNTVACTVFRRGLNGRAFMNDPDVFLLRDDNIKMDYSKRKLLATVNSVFGSLLFVSDNVSEYAEEKLAFFTETASKNHEKILKAEMSKGDIIKTTYEKDGKKHSLSFNYKNGSLLQSATEKY
;
A
#
# COMPACT_ATOMS: atom_id res chain seq x y z
N MET A 1 -8.72 -25.42 35.71
CA MET A 1 -7.28 -25.20 35.96
C MET A 1 -6.84 -24.00 35.14
N SER A 2 -6.53 -22.87 35.79
CA SER A 2 -5.99 -21.68 35.13
C SER A 2 -4.49 -21.83 34.95
N LEU A 3 -3.99 -21.73 33.72
CA LEU A 3 -2.57 -21.59 33.45
C LEU A 3 -2.28 -20.11 33.20
N ARG A 4 -1.94 -19.41 34.30
CA ARG A 4 -1.25 -18.11 34.25
C ARG A 4 0.18 -18.37 33.77
N VAL A 5 0.47 -18.04 32.50
CA VAL A 5 1.86 -17.85 32.07
C VAL A 5 2.28 -16.44 32.49
N ARG A 6 2.93 -16.34 33.65
CA ARG A 6 3.71 -15.16 34.03
C ARG A 6 5.01 -15.21 33.23
N SER A 7 5.18 -14.36 32.22
CA SER A 7 6.50 -14.06 31.67
C SER A 7 7.16 -13.00 32.56
N THR A 8 8.06 -13.46 33.42
CA THR A 8 8.90 -12.59 34.26
C THR A 8 9.98 -11.97 33.40
N TRP A 9 9.85 -10.65 33.17
CA TRP A 9 10.87 -9.75 32.60
C TRP A 9 12.06 -9.54 33.54
N THR A 10 12.64 -10.61 34.07
CA THR A 10 13.76 -10.51 35.01
C THR A 10 14.86 -11.46 34.59
N GLU A 11 16.03 -10.86 34.36
CA GLU A 11 17.33 -11.46 34.02
C GLU A 11 17.57 -11.73 32.52
N LEU A 12 17.70 -10.64 31.75
CA LEU A 12 18.41 -10.66 30.46
C LEU A 12 19.78 -10.00 30.63
N ILE A 13 20.81 -10.75 30.27
CA ILE A 13 22.22 -10.35 30.26
C ILE A 13 22.39 -9.21 29.25
N TRP A 14 22.94 -8.09 29.71
CA TRP A 14 23.14 -6.86 28.96
C TRP A 14 24.34 -6.98 28.01
N GLU A 15 24.11 -7.25 26.73
CA GLU A 15 25.12 -6.94 25.71
C GLU A 15 25.09 -5.43 25.41
N ARG A 16 26.27 -4.78 25.47
CA ARG A 16 26.42 -3.36 25.18
C ARG A 16 25.84 -3.04 23.79
N ILE A 17 24.80 -2.21 23.77
CA ILE A 17 24.14 -1.64 22.57
C ILE A 17 25.06 -0.56 21.93
N ALA A 18 26.32 -0.92 21.65
CA ALA A 18 27.31 -0.04 21.04
C ALA A 18 27.13 0.09 19.50
N VAL A 19 26.03 -0.43 18.97
CA VAL A 19 25.83 -0.62 17.51
C VAL A 19 25.10 0.57 16.85
N TYR A 20 24.33 1.35 17.62
CA TYR A 20 23.50 2.41 17.06
C TYR A 20 23.92 3.81 17.54
N LYS A 21 24.19 4.70 16.59
CA LYS A 21 24.32 6.14 16.82
C LYS A 21 22.93 6.80 16.76
N LEU A 22 22.56 7.51 17.81
CA LEU A 22 21.32 8.29 17.85
C LEU A 22 21.54 9.68 17.24
N ASN A 23 20.57 10.17 16.48
CA ASN A 23 20.46 11.58 16.10
C ASN A 23 19.06 12.06 16.47
N ILE A 24 18.99 12.93 17.47
CA ILE A 24 17.74 13.47 17.99
C ILE A 24 17.74 14.98 17.82
N LYS A 25 16.68 15.52 17.22
CA LYS A 25 16.35 16.94 17.23
C LYS A 25 14.96 17.10 17.84
N TYR A 26 14.84 17.91 18.88
CA TYR A 26 13.60 18.07 19.62
C TYR A 26 13.42 19.50 20.14
N GLU A 27 12.22 19.82 20.59
CA GLU A 27 11.87 21.04 21.28
C GLU A 27 11.34 20.72 22.67
N CYS A 28 11.84 21.46 23.66
CA CYS A 28 11.36 21.44 25.03
C CYS A 28 11.40 22.87 25.57
N ALA A 29 10.32 23.31 26.24
CA ALA A 29 10.18 24.66 26.80
C ALA A 29 10.54 25.78 25.79
N GLY A 30 10.05 25.64 24.55
CA GLY A 30 10.27 26.61 23.45
C GLY A 30 11.70 26.67 22.89
N ARG A 31 12.59 25.76 23.31
CA ARG A 31 13.98 25.72 22.81
C ARG A 31 14.21 24.45 22.00
N VAL A 32 14.73 24.61 20.78
CA VAL A 32 15.16 23.50 19.93
C VAL A 32 16.56 23.05 20.34
N ARG A 33 16.73 21.74 20.55
CA ARG A 33 17.98 21.10 20.96
C ARG A 33 18.32 19.95 20.02
N ARG A 34 19.61 19.58 20.01
CA ARG A 34 20.12 18.36 19.36
C ARG A 34 20.96 17.57 20.36
N THR A 35 20.87 16.25 20.29
CA THR A 35 21.65 15.34 21.15
C THR A 35 21.85 13.99 20.45
N HIS A 36 22.88 13.29 20.88
CA HIS A 36 23.15 11.88 20.55
C HIS A 36 22.98 10.98 21.79
N ASP A 37 22.59 11.57 22.93
CA ASP A 37 22.56 10.91 24.22
C ASP A 37 21.16 10.35 24.50
N LEU A 38 21.13 9.18 25.13
CA LEU A 38 19.89 8.56 25.60
C LEU A 38 19.28 9.31 26.79
N LYS A 39 20.09 10.04 27.54
CA LYS A 39 19.66 10.76 28.74
C LYS A 39 20.05 12.22 28.66
N THR A 40 19.06 13.08 28.87
CA THR A 40 19.25 14.51 29.00
C THR A 40 18.55 15.02 30.26
N LYS A 41 18.61 16.33 30.48
CA LYS A 41 17.78 16.98 31.50
C LYS A 41 16.28 16.99 31.14
N ASP A 42 15.95 16.84 29.86
CA ASP A 42 14.57 16.99 29.35
C ASP A 42 13.86 15.61 29.22
N PHE A 43 14.62 14.52 29.02
CA PHE A 43 14.10 13.14 28.92
C PHE A 43 15.15 12.07 29.23
N GLU A 44 14.70 10.82 29.31
CA GLU A 44 15.50 9.60 29.26
C GLU A 44 14.91 8.64 28.22
N ILE A 45 15.75 7.88 27.50
CA ILE A 45 15.34 6.86 26.55
C ILE A 45 15.97 5.54 26.99
N GLU A 46 15.13 4.55 27.22
CA GLU A 46 15.56 3.18 27.50
C GLU A 46 15.53 2.37 26.22
N LEU A 47 16.62 1.67 25.94
CA LEU A 47 16.73 0.75 24.81
C LEU A 47 16.67 -0.69 25.31
N PHE A 48 15.81 -1.47 24.67
CA PHE A 48 15.67 -2.91 24.89
C PHE A 48 16.01 -3.62 23.59
N SER A 49 16.85 -4.66 23.67
CA SER A 49 17.25 -5.45 22.51
C SER A 49 17.18 -6.93 22.84
N VAL A 50 16.48 -7.71 22.02
CA VAL A 50 16.35 -9.18 22.15
C VAL A 50 16.08 -9.80 20.78
N ASP A 51 16.82 -10.85 20.42
CA ASP A 51 16.63 -11.61 19.18
C ASP A 51 16.50 -10.75 17.90
N GLY A 52 17.36 -9.74 17.77
CA GLY A 52 17.33 -8.79 16.65
C GLY A 52 16.23 -7.72 16.71
N CYS A 53 15.31 -7.81 17.66
CA CYS A 53 14.33 -6.76 17.95
C CYS A 53 14.98 -5.64 18.77
N LEU A 54 14.65 -4.40 18.45
CA LEU A 54 15.06 -3.21 19.20
C LEU A 54 13.83 -2.35 19.49
N LYS A 55 13.62 -2.05 20.77
CA LYS A 55 12.59 -1.14 21.26
C LYS A 55 13.23 0.04 21.99
N ALA A 56 12.78 1.26 21.68
CA ALA A 56 13.17 2.48 22.38
C ALA A 56 11.96 3.09 23.10
N VAL A 57 12.03 3.20 24.41
CA VAL A 57 11.00 3.79 25.27
C VAL A 57 11.46 5.15 25.76
N LEU A 58 10.73 6.20 25.41
CA LEU A 58 10.95 7.56 25.89
C LEU A 58 10.26 7.76 27.23
N LYS A 59 10.99 8.32 28.18
CA LYS A 59 10.52 8.81 29.48
C LYS A 59 10.74 10.33 29.52
N PRO A 60 9.74 11.13 29.10
CA PRO A 60 9.86 12.58 29.12
C PRO A 60 9.83 13.10 30.56
N LYS A 61 10.72 14.05 30.89
CA LYS A 61 10.66 14.81 32.17
C LYS A 61 9.83 16.09 32.02
N SER A 62 9.47 16.42 30.79
CA SER A 62 8.76 17.62 30.37
C SER A 62 8.15 17.38 28.98
N LYS A 63 7.20 18.22 28.57
CA LYS A 63 6.58 18.14 27.24
C LYS A 63 7.62 18.29 26.14
N ILE A 64 7.73 17.27 25.28
CA ILE A 64 8.72 17.20 24.20
C ILE A 64 8.04 17.03 22.86
N LYS A 65 8.52 17.79 21.87
CA LYS A 65 8.16 17.62 20.46
C LYS A 65 9.39 17.23 19.67
N PHE A 66 9.34 16.13 18.91
CA PHE A 66 10.45 15.72 18.05
C PHE A 66 10.35 16.35 16.66
N TYR A 67 11.51 16.73 16.14
CA TYR A 67 11.73 17.11 14.73
C TYR A 67 12.56 16.07 13.99
N GLU A 68 13.32 15.26 14.71
CA GLU A 68 14.12 14.16 14.18
C GLU A 68 14.34 13.14 15.30
N PHE A 69 14.08 11.88 15.02
CA PHE A 69 14.48 10.75 15.85
C PHE A 69 15.01 9.66 14.92
N LYS A 70 16.31 9.39 14.99
CA LYS A 70 17.01 8.52 14.04
C LYS A 70 18.05 7.65 14.74
N LEU A 71 18.00 6.35 14.47
CA LEU A 71 19.05 5.38 14.81
C LEU A 71 19.85 5.05 13.56
N VAL A 72 21.18 5.08 13.65
CA VAL A 72 22.10 4.77 12.53
C VAL A 72 23.04 3.65 12.95
N SER A 73 23.23 2.67 12.09
CA SER A 73 24.21 1.58 12.28
C SER A 73 24.95 1.32 10.97
N ASP A 74 26.13 0.74 11.08
CA ASP A 74 26.91 0.33 9.93
C ASP A 74 26.24 -0.83 9.19
N PHE A 75 26.40 -0.83 7.86
CA PHE A 75 26.01 -1.88 6.94
C PHE A 75 26.97 -1.92 5.77
N ARG A 76 27.73 -3.01 5.62
CA ARG A 76 28.69 -3.14 4.51
C ARG A 76 27.99 -3.57 3.22
N PHE A 77 28.10 -2.78 2.16
CA PHE A 77 27.54 -3.11 0.85
C PHE A 77 28.59 -3.70 -0.09
N THR A 78 28.17 -4.61 -0.98
CA THR A 78 28.97 -5.18 -2.07
C THR A 78 28.22 -5.00 -3.39
N SER A 79 28.90 -5.10 -4.54
CA SER A 79 28.27 -4.98 -5.87
C SER A 79 27.17 -6.01 -6.14
N GLU A 80 27.24 -7.15 -5.45
CA GLU A 80 26.29 -8.26 -5.60
C GLU A 80 24.99 -8.03 -4.82
N HIS A 81 25.00 -7.11 -3.85
CA HIS A 81 23.80 -6.80 -3.08
C HIS A 81 22.70 -6.19 -3.96
N ARG A 82 21.45 -6.45 -3.59
CA ARG A 82 20.28 -5.70 -4.07
C ARG A 82 19.52 -5.12 -2.90
N ILE A 83 19.19 -3.85 -2.98
CA ILE A 83 18.56 -3.11 -1.89
C ILE A 83 17.10 -2.93 -2.27
N PHE A 84 16.19 -3.37 -1.42
CA PHE A 84 14.77 -3.11 -1.54
C PHE A 84 14.32 -2.17 -0.43
N VAL A 85 13.47 -1.22 -0.79
CA VAL A 85 12.79 -0.32 0.13
C VAL A 85 11.31 -0.28 -0.25
N ASN A 86 10.43 -0.42 0.74
CA ASN A 86 9.00 -0.34 0.51
C ASN A 86 8.54 1.12 0.37
N GLY A 87 7.80 1.42 -0.68
CA GLY A 87 7.19 2.73 -0.89
C GLY A 87 6.18 3.10 0.22
N TYR A 88 5.87 4.39 0.32
CA TYR A 88 4.98 4.95 1.33
C TYR A 88 3.60 4.27 1.39
N GLN A 89 2.97 4.08 0.24
CA GLN A 89 1.63 3.51 0.13
C GLN A 89 1.50 2.57 -1.08
N SER A 90 0.32 1.95 -1.26
CA SER A 90 -0.06 1.06 -2.36
C SER A 90 0.56 1.44 -3.71
N TRP A 91 0.37 2.66 -4.18
CA TRP A 91 0.81 3.12 -5.50
C TRP A 91 2.27 3.54 -5.58
N THR A 92 2.91 3.75 -4.43
CA THR A 92 4.31 4.15 -4.41
C THR A 92 5.18 3.02 -4.96
N GLU A 93 6.00 3.35 -5.96
CA GLU A 93 6.97 2.47 -6.60
C GLU A 93 7.84 1.71 -5.58
N SER A 94 8.11 0.44 -5.85
CA SER A 94 8.97 -0.40 -5.02
C SER A 94 9.64 -1.46 -5.87
N ARG A 95 10.98 -1.53 -5.78
CA ARG A 95 11.77 -2.56 -6.47
C ARG A 95 13.12 -2.74 -5.79
N GLU A 96 13.86 -3.74 -6.25
CA GLU A 96 15.27 -3.88 -5.94
C GLU A 96 16.13 -2.90 -6.75
N TYR A 97 17.16 -2.35 -6.10
CA TYR A 97 18.15 -1.43 -6.64
C TYR A 97 19.56 -2.03 -6.50
N ALA A 98 20.44 -1.75 -7.46
CA ALA A 98 21.86 -1.97 -7.28
C ALA A 98 22.44 -0.92 -6.31
N PRO A 99 23.54 -1.20 -5.58
CA PRO A 99 24.04 -0.30 -4.54
C PRO A 99 24.48 1.07 -5.04
N ARG A 100 24.83 1.22 -6.33
CA ARG A 100 25.21 2.50 -6.94
C ARG A 100 24.13 3.07 -7.85
N GLU A 101 22.92 2.55 -7.76
CA GLU A 101 21.79 3.03 -8.55
C GLU A 101 21.14 4.26 -7.91
N LYS A 102 20.36 4.99 -8.70
CA LYS A 102 19.55 6.12 -8.24
C LYS A 102 18.07 5.72 -8.24
N MET A 103 17.29 6.28 -7.31
CA MET A 103 15.84 6.23 -7.38
C MET A 103 15.33 7.18 -8.48
N ASP A 104 15.13 6.67 -9.69
CA ASP A 104 14.92 7.45 -10.93
C ASP A 104 13.74 8.44 -10.88
N LEU A 105 12.64 8.08 -10.22
CA LEU A 105 11.43 8.90 -10.13
C LEU A 105 11.53 10.02 -9.08
N LEU A 106 12.62 10.07 -8.31
CA LEU A 106 12.94 11.15 -7.37
C LEU A 106 13.94 12.12 -8.00
N ASN A 107 13.52 12.73 -9.11
CA ASN A 107 14.34 13.69 -9.83
C ASN A 107 14.08 15.13 -9.37
N ILE A 108 15.10 15.98 -9.47
CA ILE A 108 15.07 17.38 -8.99
C ILE A 108 14.04 18.22 -9.75
N VAL A 109 13.79 17.89 -11.02
CA VAL A 109 12.86 18.63 -11.89
C VAL A 109 11.42 18.45 -11.38
N ASN A 110 11.02 17.20 -11.11
CA ASN A 110 9.71 16.87 -10.55
C ASN A 110 9.55 17.45 -9.15
N ASP A 111 10.57 17.32 -8.30
CA ASP A 111 10.55 17.89 -6.95
C ASP A 111 10.33 19.40 -6.99
N PHE A 112 11.06 20.11 -7.87
CA PHE A 112 10.92 21.56 -8.05
C PHE A 112 9.54 21.93 -8.61
N PHE A 113 9.06 21.20 -9.63
CA PHE A 113 7.76 21.45 -10.25
C PHE A 113 6.61 21.27 -9.25
N LEU A 114 6.61 20.17 -8.49
CA LEU A 114 5.57 19.83 -7.52
C LEU A 114 5.60 20.75 -6.30
N LYS A 115 6.79 21.16 -5.84
CA LYS A 115 6.95 22.08 -4.70
C LYS A 115 6.83 23.56 -5.08
N SER A 116 6.66 23.87 -6.36
CA SER A 116 6.49 25.25 -6.81
C SER A 116 5.26 25.91 -6.15
N PRO A 117 5.26 27.24 -5.93
CA PRO A 117 4.12 27.94 -5.33
C PRO A 117 2.79 27.71 -6.04
N PHE A 118 2.83 27.46 -7.36
CA PHE A 118 1.65 27.18 -8.18
C PHE A 118 1.08 25.78 -7.95
N ASN A 119 1.93 24.77 -7.73
CA ASN A 119 1.50 23.37 -7.63
C ASN A 119 1.39 22.84 -6.20
N LYS A 120 2.08 23.43 -5.21
CA LYS A 120 2.13 22.91 -3.84
C LYS A 120 0.76 22.80 -3.14
N ASN A 121 -0.27 23.49 -3.64
CA ASN A 121 -1.62 23.51 -3.08
C ASN A 121 -2.66 22.87 -4.01
N THR A 122 -2.26 22.30 -5.15
CA THR A 122 -3.19 21.67 -6.11
C THR A 122 -3.55 20.24 -5.72
N GLY A 123 -2.89 19.68 -4.72
CA GLY A 123 -2.99 18.26 -4.36
C GLY A 123 -2.08 17.36 -5.20
N LEU A 124 -1.35 17.91 -6.17
CA LEU A 124 -0.41 17.13 -6.98
C LEU A 124 0.74 16.62 -6.09
N GLY A 125 0.93 15.30 -6.04
CA GLY A 125 1.90 14.63 -5.17
C GLY A 125 1.45 14.43 -3.72
N ALA A 126 0.22 14.80 -3.35
CA ALA A 126 -0.31 14.60 -2.00
C ALA A 126 -0.57 13.11 -1.66
N ALA A 127 -0.68 12.25 -2.68
CA ALA A 127 -0.71 10.79 -2.55
C ALA A 127 0.63 10.17 -2.15
N GLY A 128 1.73 10.90 -2.38
CA GLY A 128 3.06 10.49 -2.00
C GLY A 128 3.50 11.13 -0.68
N ASP A 129 4.79 10.99 -0.39
CA ASP A 129 5.41 11.51 0.83
C ASP A 129 6.27 12.76 0.59
N LEU A 130 6.10 13.37 -0.59
CA LEU A 130 6.94 14.43 -1.12
C LEU A 130 7.09 15.66 -0.21
N PHE A 131 6.02 15.95 0.53
CA PHE A 131 5.88 17.17 1.32
C PHE A 131 6.29 17.01 2.79
N PHE A 132 6.56 15.80 3.25
CA PHE A 132 6.91 15.54 4.66
C PHE A 132 8.13 14.64 4.86
N CYS A 133 8.61 13.95 3.81
CA CYS A 133 9.85 13.18 3.88
C CYS A 133 10.97 13.83 3.06
N LYS A 134 12.21 13.68 3.54
CA LYS A 134 13.41 14.08 2.79
C LYS A 134 13.83 12.95 1.86
N HIS A 135 13.92 13.24 0.56
CA HIS A 135 14.33 12.26 -0.44
C HIS A 135 15.85 12.22 -0.65
N PRO A 136 16.38 11.04 -1.04
CA PRO A 136 17.75 10.92 -1.51
C PRO A 136 17.97 11.79 -2.75
N LYS A 137 19.16 12.39 -2.83
CA LYS A 137 19.53 13.24 -3.99
C LYS A 137 20.62 12.61 -4.85
N ARG A 138 21.26 11.55 -4.35
CA ARG A 138 22.42 10.92 -4.95
C ARG A 138 22.17 9.44 -5.19
N ALA A 139 22.89 8.88 -6.16
CA ALA A 139 22.96 7.45 -6.33
C ALA A 139 23.54 6.78 -5.06
N GLY A 140 23.05 5.60 -4.71
CA GLY A 140 23.44 4.87 -3.51
C GLY A 140 22.74 5.30 -2.22
N GLU A 141 21.73 6.16 -2.30
CA GLU A 141 20.87 6.52 -1.19
C GLU A 141 19.45 6.03 -1.47
N PHE A 142 18.91 5.23 -0.54
CA PHE A 142 17.60 4.60 -0.67
C PHE A 142 16.81 4.80 0.62
N TYR A 143 15.49 4.92 0.50
CA TYR A 143 14.61 4.97 1.66
C TYR A 143 13.22 4.42 1.34
N GLY A 144 12.54 3.94 2.37
CA GLY A 144 11.18 3.46 2.31
C GLY A 144 10.51 3.46 3.67
N TYR A 145 9.29 2.94 3.72
CA TYR A 145 8.42 2.93 4.89
C TYR A 145 8.19 1.52 5.38
N SER A 146 8.15 1.40 6.70
CA SER A 146 7.90 0.19 7.47
C SER A 146 8.96 -0.90 7.31
N TYR A 147 9.48 -1.19 6.11
CA TYR A 147 10.53 -2.18 5.95
C TYR A 147 11.40 -1.94 4.70
N GLY A 148 12.59 -2.52 4.74
CA GLY A 148 13.48 -2.64 3.61
C GLY A 148 14.49 -3.76 3.86
N TYR A 149 15.06 -4.32 2.80
CA TYR A 149 16.01 -5.41 2.93
C TYR A 149 17.19 -5.25 1.98
N VAL A 150 18.30 -5.89 2.34
CA VAL A 150 19.43 -6.10 1.43
C VAL A 150 19.53 -7.58 1.10
N ARG A 151 19.29 -7.93 -0.16
CA ARG A 151 19.41 -9.31 -0.66
C ARG A 151 20.85 -9.59 -1.08
N ASN A 152 21.33 -10.77 -0.68
CA ASN A 152 22.57 -11.35 -1.15
C ASN A 152 22.31 -12.80 -1.58
N ARG A 153 22.37 -13.06 -2.89
CA ARG A 153 21.98 -14.35 -3.49
C ARG A 153 20.54 -14.73 -3.10
N ASN A 154 20.38 -15.74 -2.23
CA ASN A 154 19.10 -16.31 -1.80
C ASN A 154 18.70 -15.87 -0.39
N GLU A 155 19.55 -15.10 0.30
CA GLU A 155 19.26 -14.57 1.63
C GLU A 155 18.93 -13.09 1.57
N ILE A 156 18.14 -12.63 2.54
CA ILE A 156 17.89 -11.21 2.80
C ILE A 156 18.32 -10.84 4.21
N ASP A 157 18.78 -9.60 4.37
CA ASP A 157 18.95 -8.91 5.66
C ASP A 157 17.88 -7.81 5.74
N LEU A 158 16.78 -8.13 6.41
CA LEU A 158 15.57 -7.32 6.56
C LEU A 158 15.70 -6.40 7.76
N ILE A 159 15.36 -5.12 7.59
CA ILE A 159 15.11 -4.16 8.66
C ILE A 159 13.64 -3.74 8.56
N ALA A 160 12.86 -4.02 9.58
CA ALA A 160 11.42 -3.84 9.54
C ALA A 160 10.82 -3.37 10.87
N SER A 161 9.86 -2.46 10.77
CA SER A 161 9.03 -1.94 11.84
C SER A 161 8.18 -3.06 12.44
N LEU A 162 7.97 -3.02 13.75
CA LEU A 162 7.03 -3.90 14.45
C LEU A 162 5.75 -3.17 14.84
N ASP A 163 5.73 -1.84 14.75
CA ASP A 163 4.59 -1.01 15.11
C ASP A 163 4.66 0.39 14.46
N GLU A 164 3.54 0.86 13.93
CA GLU A 164 3.37 2.19 13.33
C GLU A 164 2.42 3.08 14.15
N SER A 165 1.88 2.58 15.28
CA SER A 165 0.88 3.28 16.11
C SER A 165 1.37 4.59 16.69
N THR A 166 2.69 4.80 16.80
CA THR A 166 3.28 6.06 17.29
C THR A 166 3.72 6.99 16.16
N GLY A 167 3.73 6.53 14.92
CA GLY A 167 4.20 7.27 13.75
C GLY A 167 4.87 6.36 12.74
N TYR A 168 5.08 6.83 11.52
CA TYR A 168 5.68 5.99 10.47
C TYR A 168 7.17 5.72 10.73
N THR A 169 7.60 4.48 10.52
CA THR A 169 8.99 4.06 10.49
C THR A 169 9.55 4.22 9.08
N ILE A 170 10.64 4.98 8.95
CA ILE A 170 11.35 5.18 7.68
C ILE A 170 12.68 4.43 7.76
N VAL A 171 12.88 3.48 6.84
CA VAL A 171 14.12 2.71 6.72
C VAL A 171 14.96 3.35 5.61
N ARG A 172 16.24 3.62 5.87
CA ARG A 172 17.18 4.13 4.87
C ARG A 172 18.41 3.25 4.74
N PHE A 173 18.91 3.14 3.52
CA PHE A 173 20.19 2.53 3.20
C PHE A 173 21.07 3.56 2.49
N ASN A 174 22.31 3.68 2.93
CA ASN A 174 23.31 4.52 2.28
C ASN A 174 24.55 3.68 1.98
N SER A 175 24.68 3.26 0.73
CA SER A 175 25.79 2.42 0.28
C SER A 175 27.10 3.18 0.13
N ASN A 176 27.05 4.49 -0.06
CA ASN A 176 28.25 5.34 -0.13
C ASN A 176 28.93 5.43 1.24
N ASN A 177 28.13 5.46 2.29
CA ASN A 177 28.60 5.58 3.67
C ASN A 177 28.60 4.24 4.43
N ASN A 178 28.20 3.14 3.79
CA ASN A 178 28.03 1.83 4.42
C ASN A 178 27.20 1.89 5.72
N THR A 179 25.99 2.46 5.63
CA THR A 179 25.09 2.55 6.79
C THR A 179 23.66 2.18 6.42
N PHE A 180 22.90 1.77 7.43
CA PHE A 180 21.45 1.82 7.43
C PHE A 180 20.96 2.70 8.57
N SER A 181 19.74 3.20 8.46
CA SER A 181 19.10 3.92 9.55
C SER A 181 17.60 3.69 9.65
N VAL A 182 17.09 3.77 10.87
CA VAL A 182 15.66 3.74 11.19
C VAL A 182 15.28 5.10 11.76
N GLU A 183 14.32 5.77 11.13
CA GLU A 183 13.80 7.08 11.51
C GLU A 183 12.31 6.99 11.86
N LYS A 184 11.78 7.90 12.66
CA LYS A 184 10.34 8.01 12.94
C LYS A 184 9.75 9.34 12.50
N ASP A 185 8.62 9.29 11.78
CA ASP A 185 7.74 10.44 11.59
C ASP A 185 6.86 10.64 12.82
N LEU A 186 7.30 11.55 13.69
CA LEU A 186 6.62 11.94 14.92
C LEU A 186 5.99 13.34 14.81
N GLU A 187 5.85 13.89 13.59
CA GLU A 187 5.25 15.21 13.42
C GLU A 187 3.82 15.21 13.99
N GLY A 188 3.47 16.27 14.73
CA GLY A 188 2.14 16.46 15.29
C GLY A 188 1.94 15.94 16.71
N VAL A 189 2.95 15.26 17.29
CA VAL A 189 2.88 14.70 18.65
C VAL A 189 3.73 15.49 19.63
N ILE A 190 3.14 15.77 20.80
CA ILE A 190 3.79 16.24 22.02
C ILE A 190 3.77 15.06 22.99
N PHE A 191 4.96 14.63 23.40
CA PHE A 191 5.18 13.55 24.36
C PHE A 191 5.29 14.13 25.76
N ASP A 192 4.41 13.70 26.66
CA ASP A 192 4.40 14.12 28.07
C ASP A 192 4.25 12.94 29.05
N SER A 193 4.15 11.72 28.54
CA SER A 193 4.17 10.48 29.29
C SER A 193 5.14 9.46 28.67
N GLU A 194 5.44 8.40 29.42
CA GLU A 194 6.20 7.27 28.88
C GLU A 194 5.57 6.74 27.59
N SER A 195 6.40 6.54 26.55
CA SER A 195 5.92 6.17 25.21
C SER A 195 6.96 5.33 24.46
N THR A 196 6.53 4.32 23.71
CA THR A 196 7.42 3.59 22.79
C THR A 196 7.60 4.41 21.51
N ILE A 197 8.82 4.86 21.21
CA ILE A 197 9.07 5.69 20.03
C ILE A 197 9.50 4.85 18.83
N ILE A 198 10.36 3.86 19.07
CA ILE A 198 10.83 2.92 18.05
C ILE A 198 10.57 1.50 18.50
N ASN A 199 10.10 0.66 17.58
CA ASN A 199 10.04 -0.78 17.73
C ASN A 199 10.28 -1.41 16.35
N PHE A 200 11.44 -2.02 16.14
CA PHE A 200 11.80 -2.64 14.86
C PHE A 200 12.60 -3.93 15.07
N VAL A 201 12.76 -4.73 14.03
CA VAL A 201 13.56 -5.94 14.00
C VAL A 201 14.55 -5.91 12.85
N ARG A 202 15.72 -6.50 13.06
CA ARG A 202 16.65 -6.90 11.99
C ARG A 202 16.74 -8.42 11.94
N LEU A 203 16.43 -9.00 10.78
CA LEU A 203 16.40 -10.45 10.56
C LEU A 203 17.22 -10.81 9.33
N LYS A 204 17.98 -11.90 9.39
CA LYS A 204 18.76 -12.41 8.26
C LYS A 204 18.47 -13.89 8.03
N GLY A 205 18.24 -14.27 6.77
CA GLY A 205 17.97 -15.65 6.40
C GLY A 205 17.34 -15.79 5.02
N ALA A 206 16.76 -16.94 4.75
CA ALA A 206 15.99 -17.17 3.53
C ALA A 206 14.75 -16.25 3.46
N TYR A 207 14.32 -15.91 2.25
CA TYR A 207 13.29 -14.90 2.02
C TYR A 207 12.01 -15.17 2.82
N ASP A 208 11.40 -16.34 2.64
CA ASP A 208 10.12 -16.66 3.30
C ASP A 208 10.27 -16.76 4.82
N ASP A 209 11.28 -17.48 5.32
CA ASP A 209 11.54 -17.62 6.76
C ASP A 209 11.67 -16.26 7.47
N VAL A 210 12.34 -15.30 6.82
CA VAL A 210 12.52 -13.95 7.37
C VAL A 210 11.20 -13.18 7.42
N PHE A 211 10.39 -13.22 6.36
CA PHE A 211 9.07 -12.59 6.36
C PHE A 211 8.14 -13.28 7.37
N ASP A 212 8.09 -14.62 7.41
CA ASP A 212 7.29 -15.39 8.35
C ASP A 212 7.65 -15.05 9.81
N ARG A 213 8.94 -14.96 10.12
CA ARG A 213 9.40 -14.54 11.44
C ARG A 213 8.98 -13.10 11.75
N TRP A 214 9.09 -12.17 10.81
CA TRP A 214 8.67 -10.78 11.02
C TRP A 214 7.17 -10.66 11.34
N PHE A 215 6.31 -11.33 10.55
CA PHE A 215 4.86 -11.34 10.80
C PHE A 215 4.49 -12.03 12.12
N SER A 216 5.20 -13.12 12.47
CA SER A 216 5.04 -13.79 13.76
C SER A 216 5.37 -12.87 14.94
N LEU A 217 6.43 -12.05 14.85
CA LEU A 217 6.81 -11.11 15.90
C LEU A 217 5.78 -9.99 16.11
N MET A 218 5.06 -9.60 15.05
CA MET A 218 3.96 -8.62 15.14
C MET A 218 2.64 -9.27 15.58
N ASN A 219 2.56 -10.60 15.63
CA ASN A 219 1.31 -11.36 15.80
C ASN A 219 0.23 -10.94 14.78
N VAL A 220 0.64 -10.78 13.52
CA VAL A 220 -0.23 -10.45 12.39
C VAL A 220 -0.48 -11.70 11.57
N SER A 221 -1.74 -11.93 11.21
CA SER A 221 -2.13 -12.97 10.26
C SER A 221 -3.05 -12.40 9.19
N CYS A 222 -2.86 -12.84 7.95
CA CYS A 222 -3.77 -12.55 6.85
C CYS A 222 -5.18 -13.09 7.15
N ARG A 223 -6.20 -12.25 6.93
CA ARG A 223 -7.60 -12.62 7.16
C ARG A 223 -8.11 -13.58 6.10
N GLN A 224 -7.81 -13.29 4.84
CA GLN A 224 -8.19 -14.11 3.71
C GLN A 224 -7.14 -15.17 3.41
N LYS A 225 -7.56 -16.39 3.07
CA LYS A 225 -6.65 -17.51 2.79
C LYS A 225 -6.66 -17.99 1.34
N GLU A 226 -7.74 -17.74 0.64
CA GLU A 226 -7.93 -18.22 -0.73
C GLU A 226 -7.69 -17.11 -1.75
N LYS A 227 -7.12 -17.49 -2.90
CA LYS A 227 -7.12 -16.62 -4.08
C LYS A 227 -8.56 -16.38 -4.55
N MET A 228 -8.83 -15.17 -5.02
CA MET A 228 -10.12 -14.81 -5.62
C MET A 228 -9.94 -14.24 -7.01
N THR A 229 -10.91 -14.48 -7.86
CA THR A 229 -11.03 -13.89 -9.20
C THR A 229 -12.17 -12.89 -9.21
N GLY A 230 -12.08 -11.88 -10.07
CA GLY A 230 -13.17 -10.92 -10.16
C GLY A 230 -13.17 -10.09 -11.40
N TYR A 231 -14.19 -9.26 -11.47
CA TYR A 231 -14.39 -8.26 -12.50
C TYR A 231 -14.52 -6.89 -11.83
N THR A 232 -13.98 -5.84 -12.45
CA THR A 232 -14.19 -4.44 -12.06
C THR A 232 -14.55 -3.58 -13.28
N THR A 233 -15.39 -2.56 -13.09
CA THR A 233 -15.84 -1.68 -14.18
C THR A 233 -14.84 -0.57 -14.57
N TRP A 234 -13.74 -0.39 -13.84
CA TRP A 234 -12.91 0.82 -13.93
C TRP A 234 -12.12 0.97 -15.24
N TYR A 235 -11.31 0.00 -15.63
CA TYR A 235 -10.27 0.18 -16.66
C TYR A 235 -10.79 0.11 -18.10
N ASN A 236 -12.09 -0.14 -18.28
CA ASN A 236 -12.74 -0.01 -19.59
C ASN A 236 -13.59 1.26 -19.70
N TYR A 237 -14.28 1.62 -18.61
CA TYR A 237 -15.31 2.67 -18.65
C TYR A 237 -14.94 3.93 -17.87
N TYR A 238 -14.04 3.82 -16.90
CA TYR A 238 -13.74 4.85 -15.90
C TYR A 238 -15.05 5.39 -15.31
N GLY A 239 -15.12 6.71 -15.07
CA GLY A 239 -16.33 7.36 -14.60
C GLY A 239 -17.52 7.31 -15.57
N ASN A 240 -17.42 6.71 -16.76
CA ASN A 240 -18.53 6.57 -17.71
C ASN A 240 -19.33 5.27 -17.56
N VAL A 241 -19.09 4.47 -16.51
CA VAL A 241 -19.93 3.32 -16.19
C VAL A 241 -21.38 3.73 -15.91
N ASP A 242 -22.33 2.90 -16.32
CA ASP A 242 -23.76 3.01 -16.03
C ASP A 242 -24.39 1.63 -15.76
N GLU A 243 -25.65 1.63 -15.34
CA GLU A 243 -26.40 0.41 -14.99
C GLU A 243 -26.55 -0.56 -16.18
N SER A 244 -26.59 -0.05 -17.42
CA SER A 244 -26.70 -0.88 -18.62
C SER A 244 -25.40 -1.65 -18.91
N ILE A 245 -24.25 -0.99 -18.73
CA ILE A 245 -22.93 -1.60 -18.81
C ILE A 245 -22.77 -2.67 -17.74
N VAL A 246 -23.15 -2.35 -16.49
CA VAL A 246 -23.09 -3.30 -15.37
C VAL A 246 -23.91 -4.55 -15.68
N LYS A 247 -25.14 -4.39 -16.18
CA LYS A 247 -26.01 -5.52 -16.53
C LYS A 247 -25.42 -6.38 -17.65
N ARG A 248 -24.93 -5.76 -18.73
CA ARG A 248 -24.34 -6.49 -19.86
C ARG A 248 -23.13 -7.30 -19.39
N ASP A 249 -22.19 -6.66 -18.71
CA ASP A 249 -20.94 -7.30 -18.32
C ASP A 249 -21.18 -8.37 -17.25
N LEU A 250 -22.15 -8.16 -16.36
CA LEU A 250 -22.58 -9.19 -15.41
C LEU A 250 -23.09 -10.45 -16.12
N GLU A 251 -23.91 -10.28 -17.16
CA GLU A 251 -24.39 -11.41 -17.96
C GLU A 251 -23.21 -12.14 -18.62
N SER A 252 -22.33 -11.41 -19.30
CA SER A 252 -21.17 -11.98 -20.00
C SER A 252 -20.20 -12.69 -19.06
N ILE A 253 -19.97 -12.13 -17.86
CA ILE A 253 -19.12 -12.78 -16.85
C ILE A 253 -19.79 -14.04 -16.31
N SER A 254 -21.12 -14.04 -16.14
CA SER A 254 -21.87 -15.20 -15.63
C SER A 254 -21.93 -16.39 -16.59
N GLU A 255 -21.71 -16.15 -17.89
CA GLU A 255 -21.69 -17.18 -18.94
C GLU A 255 -20.29 -17.82 -19.13
N LEU A 256 -19.26 -17.33 -18.43
CA LEU A 256 -17.92 -17.89 -18.53
C LEU A 256 -17.89 -19.33 -18.02
N PRO A 257 -17.09 -20.22 -18.64
CA PRO A 257 -16.99 -21.62 -18.23
C PRO A 257 -16.42 -21.79 -16.82
N GLN A 258 -15.65 -20.81 -16.36
CA GLN A 258 -15.08 -20.77 -15.02
C GLN A 258 -15.83 -19.79 -14.14
N LYS A 259 -15.97 -20.16 -12.87
CA LYS A 259 -16.58 -19.27 -11.88
C LYS A 259 -15.67 -18.08 -11.59
N VAL A 260 -16.23 -16.87 -11.74
CA VAL A 260 -15.66 -15.63 -11.20
C VAL A 260 -16.26 -15.42 -9.81
N ASP A 261 -15.45 -14.99 -8.82
CA ASP A 261 -15.95 -14.86 -7.44
C ASP A 261 -16.64 -13.54 -7.18
N ILE A 262 -16.08 -12.44 -7.67
CA ILE A 262 -16.49 -11.08 -7.30
C ILE A 262 -16.85 -10.29 -8.56
N PHE A 263 -18.00 -9.64 -8.54
CA PHE A 263 -18.35 -8.60 -9.52
C PHE A 263 -18.37 -7.24 -8.81
N GLN A 264 -17.42 -6.37 -9.15
CA GLN A 264 -17.20 -5.10 -8.47
C GLN A 264 -17.57 -3.90 -9.36
N ILE A 265 -18.37 -2.99 -8.80
CA ILE A 265 -18.72 -1.71 -9.43
C ILE A 265 -17.76 -0.64 -8.89
N ASP A 266 -17.03 0.02 -9.78
CA ASP A 266 -16.01 1.01 -9.43
C ASP A 266 -16.53 2.46 -9.45
N ASP A 267 -15.65 3.44 -9.31
CA ASP A 267 -15.98 4.87 -9.34
C ASP A 267 -16.85 5.23 -10.56
N GLY A 268 -18.03 5.81 -10.28
CA GLY A 268 -18.95 6.35 -11.29
C GLY A 268 -20.44 6.21 -10.96
N TYR A 269 -20.79 5.35 -10.00
CA TYR A 269 -22.18 5.14 -9.57
C TYR A 269 -22.71 6.25 -8.65
N GLN A 270 -21.82 6.82 -7.83
CA GLN A 270 -22.16 7.80 -6.83
C GLN A 270 -22.47 9.17 -7.46
N LYS A 271 -23.27 9.97 -6.77
CA LYS A 271 -23.62 11.34 -7.19
C LYS A 271 -22.40 12.27 -7.22
N ALA A 272 -21.55 12.18 -6.20
CA ALA A 272 -20.29 12.90 -6.06
C ALA A 272 -19.37 12.16 -5.08
N ILE A 273 -18.06 12.42 -5.15
CA ILE A 273 -17.11 11.90 -4.15
C ILE A 273 -17.43 12.54 -2.80
N GLY A 274 -17.75 11.70 -1.81
CA GLY A 274 -18.23 12.12 -0.50
C GLY A 274 -19.74 11.96 -0.30
N ASP A 275 -20.53 11.72 -1.36
CA ASP A 275 -21.98 11.52 -1.31
C ASP A 275 -22.33 10.05 -1.57
N TRP A 276 -21.83 9.15 -0.71
CA TRP A 276 -21.87 7.70 -0.94
C TRP A 276 -23.25 7.05 -0.80
N LEU A 277 -24.19 7.72 -0.11
CA LEU A 277 -25.57 7.24 0.05
C LEU A 277 -26.49 7.64 -1.12
N ASN A 278 -25.98 8.40 -2.10
CA ASN A 278 -26.75 8.87 -3.24
C ASN A 278 -26.07 8.43 -4.54
N THR A 279 -26.87 7.86 -5.45
CA THR A 279 -26.40 7.49 -6.78
C THR A 279 -26.57 8.64 -7.78
N ASN A 280 -25.86 8.56 -8.90
CA ASN A 280 -26.15 9.35 -10.07
C ASN A 280 -27.38 8.79 -10.78
N GLU A 281 -28.56 9.35 -10.52
CA GLU A 281 -29.85 8.87 -11.02
C GLU A 281 -29.93 8.72 -12.56
N LYS A 282 -29.09 9.44 -13.32
CA LYS A 282 -29.04 9.29 -14.78
C LYS A 282 -28.31 8.03 -15.23
N LYS A 283 -27.27 7.64 -14.48
CA LYS A 283 -26.43 6.46 -14.79
C LYS A 283 -26.92 5.21 -14.08
N PHE A 284 -27.42 5.38 -12.85
CA PHE A 284 -27.92 4.34 -11.98
C PHE A 284 -29.31 4.77 -11.46
N PRO A 285 -30.34 4.74 -12.32
CA PRO A 285 -31.73 5.01 -11.94
C PRO A 285 -32.30 3.92 -11.01
N GLY A 286 -31.78 2.69 -11.08
CA GLY A 286 -32.07 1.63 -10.12
C GLY A 286 -31.42 1.85 -8.76
N SER A 287 -31.83 1.05 -7.77
CA SER A 287 -31.16 1.03 -6.46
C SER A 287 -29.90 0.17 -6.49
N MET A 288 -28.85 0.59 -5.76
CA MET A 288 -27.63 -0.23 -5.62
C MET A 288 -27.92 -1.58 -4.96
N LYS A 289 -28.96 -1.67 -4.13
CA LYS A 289 -29.45 -2.95 -3.60
C LYS A 289 -29.89 -3.89 -4.73
N ASN A 290 -30.70 -3.41 -5.68
CA ASN A 290 -31.12 -4.23 -6.82
C ASN A 290 -29.92 -4.68 -7.66
N THR A 291 -28.89 -3.84 -7.79
CA THR A 291 -27.65 -4.22 -8.47
C THR A 291 -26.93 -5.35 -7.73
N ALA A 292 -26.78 -5.26 -6.40
CA ALA A 292 -26.20 -6.33 -5.59
C ALA A 292 -27.03 -7.62 -5.66
N ASP A 293 -28.36 -7.54 -5.54
CA ASP A 293 -29.28 -8.69 -5.65
C ASP A 293 -29.11 -9.41 -7.02
N ASN A 294 -28.95 -8.66 -8.12
CA ASN A 294 -28.69 -9.23 -9.44
C ASN A 294 -27.33 -9.95 -9.52
N ILE A 295 -26.28 -9.40 -8.90
CA ILE A 295 -24.96 -10.03 -8.83
C ILE A 295 -25.04 -11.35 -8.05
N HIS A 296 -25.73 -11.34 -6.89
CA HIS A 296 -25.96 -12.55 -6.10
C HIS A 296 -26.76 -13.59 -6.87
N GLY A 297 -27.75 -13.17 -7.66
CA GLY A 297 -28.53 -14.05 -8.55
C GLY A 297 -27.68 -14.77 -9.61
N LYS A 298 -26.47 -14.29 -9.89
CA LYS A 298 -25.47 -14.93 -10.76
C LYS A 298 -24.38 -15.68 -9.98
N ASN A 299 -24.59 -15.95 -8.69
CA ASN A 299 -23.68 -16.67 -7.78
C ASN A 299 -22.30 -16.04 -7.59
N MET A 300 -22.24 -14.70 -7.66
CA MET A 300 -21.06 -13.88 -7.40
C MET A 300 -21.22 -13.03 -6.14
N LEU A 301 -20.12 -12.67 -5.51
CA LEU A 301 -20.07 -11.68 -4.43
C LEU A 301 -20.16 -10.27 -5.02
N ALA A 302 -20.95 -9.40 -4.40
CA ALA A 302 -21.09 -8.02 -4.83
C ALA A 302 -19.99 -7.12 -4.23
N GLY A 303 -19.23 -6.45 -5.08
CA GLY A 303 -18.20 -5.49 -4.68
C GLY A 303 -18.58 -4.04 -4.99
N LEU A 304 -18.27 -3.09 -4.10
CA LEU A 304 -18.47 -1.65 -4.34
C LEU A 304 -17.25 -0.81 -4.00
N TRP A 305 -16.93 0.16 -4.85
CA TRP A 305 -15.86 1.13 -4.59
C TRP A 305 -16.33 2.32 -3.74
N LEU A 306 -15.48 2.77 -2.83
CA LEU A 306 -15.66 3.96 -2.00
C LEU A 306 -14.30 4.63 -1.76
N ALA A 307 -14.27 5.97 -1.74
CA ALA A 307 -13.14 6.74 -1.20
C ALA A 307 -13.56 7.40 0.13
N PRO A 308 -13.63 6.64 1.25
CA PRO A 308 -14.37 7.04 2.45
C PRO A 308 -13.87 8.34 3.08
N PHE A 309 -12.59 8.69 2.88
CA PHE A 309 -11.98 9.89 3.45
C PHE A 309 -11.85 11.05 2.46
N ALA A 310 -12.51 10.97 1.30
CA ALA A 310 -12.48 11.98 0.26
C ALA A 310 -13.84 12.67 0.07
N ALA A 311 -13.82 13.98 -0.16
CA ALA A 311 -14.98 14.76 -0.58
C ALA A 311 -14.59 15.81 -1.62
N THR A 312 -15.36 15.96 -2.71
CA THR A 312 -15.16 17.03 -3.70
C THR A 312 -16.05 18.25 -3.41
N LYS A 313 -15.86 19.35 -4.14
CA LYS A 313 -16.65 20.59 -3.93
C LYS A 313 -18.14 20.42 -4.22
N GLU A 314 -18.48 19.44 -5.04
CA GLU A 314 -19.81 19.13 -5.48
C GLU A 314 -20.61 18.37 -4.41
N SER A 315 -19.91 17.72 -3.47
CA SER A 315 -20.51 16.92 -2.40
C SER A 315 -21.32 17.75 -1.41
N PHE A 316 -22.33 17.10 -0.82
CA PHE A 316 -23.05 17.59 0.36
C PHE A 316 -22.10 17.91 1.51
N ILE A 317 -21.11 17.04 1.75
CA ILE A 317 -20.09 17.27 2.80
C ILE A 317 -19.41 18.62 2.61
N TYR A 318 -18.93 18.94 1.40
CA TYR A 318 -18.25 20.21 1.16
C TYR A 318 -19.19 21.42 1.19
N LYS A 319 -20.43 21.27 0.72
CA LYS A 319 -21.38 22.39 0.64
C LYS A 319 -21.97 22.74 1.99
N GLU A 320 -22.30 21.74 2.79
CA GLU A 320 -23.13 21.88 4.00
C GLU A 320 -22.37 21.58 5.30
N HIS A 321 -21.30 20.77 5.24
CA HIS A 321 -20.52 20.33 6.41
C HIS A 321 -19.01 20.57 6.26
N LYS A 322 -18.61 21.80 5.90
CA LYS A 322 -17.17 22.15 5.81
C LYS A 322 -16.41 21.98 7.12
N ASP A 323 -17.09 21.95 8.25
CA ASP A 323 -16.55 21.65 9.57
C ASP A 323 -16.08 20.18 9.70
N TRP A 324 -16.60 19.28 8.86
CA TRP A 324 -16.16 17.88 8.80
C TRP A 324 -14.85 17.70 8.04
N LEU A 325 -14.32 18.74 7.39
CA LEU A 325 -13.11 18.64 6.60
C LEU A 325 -11.87 19.00 7.43
N VAL A 326 -10.81 18.20 7.28
CA VAL A 326 -9.52 18.50 7.92
C VAL A 326 -8.97 19.82 7.36
N LYS A 327 -8.52 20.70 8.25
CA LYS A 327 -7.90 21.97 7.90
C LYS A 327 -6.38 21.84 7.82
N ASN A 328 -5.77 22.51 6.85
CA ASN A 328 -4.33 22.66 6.74
C ASN A 328 -3.79 23.69 7.75
N LYS A 329 -2.47 23.91 7.77
CA LYS A 329 -1.79 24.88 8.67
C LYS A 329 -2.25 26.33 8.51
N SER A 330 -2.93 26.68 7.41
CA SER A 330 -3.53 28.02 7.18
C SER A 330 -5.02 28.10 7.52
N GLY A 331 -5.58 27.03 8.10
CA GLY A 331 -6.99 26.98 8.51
C GLY A 331 -7.99 26.71 7.39
N LYS A 332 -7.53 26.46 6.16
CA LYS A 332 -8.37 26.12 5.00
C LYS A 332 -8.53 24.60 4.87
N PRO A 333 -9.62 24.09 4.27
CA PRO A 333 -9.75 22.66 3.95
C PRO A 333 -8.51 22.12 3.23
N CYS A 334 -8.00 20.98 3.70
CA CYS A 334 -6.80 20.33 3.15
C CYS A 334 -7.13 19.65 1.83
N VAL A 335 -6.49 20.08 0.75
CA VAL A 335 -6.56 19.41 -0.55
C VAL A 335 -5.69 18.16 -0.48
N ALA A 336 -6.30 16.99 -0.72
CA ALA A 336 -5.67 15.68 -0.56
C ALA A 336 -5.22 15.04 -1.86
N GLY A 337 -5.67 15.56 -3.01
CA GLY A 337 -5.22 15.11 -4.31
C GLY A 337 -5.85 15.93 -5.43
N ALA A 338 -5.38 15.72 -6.66
CA ALA A 338 -5.80 16.47 -7.84
C ALA A 338 -6.92 15.78 -8.66
N ASN A 339 -7.29 14.54 -8.30
CA ASN A 339 -8.35 13.78 -8.94
C ASN A 339 -9.71 14.50 -8.85
N TRP A 340 -10.56 14.31 -9.85
CA TRP A 340 -11.90 14.90 -9.96
C TRP A 340 -11.94 16.44 -9.84
N GLY A 341 -10.87 17.13 -10.26
CA GLY A 341 -10.74 18.58 -10.10
C GLY A 341 -10.27 19.03 -8.71
N GLY A 342 -9.88 18.08 -7.85
CA GLY A 342 -9.38 18.26 -6.50
C GLY A 342 -10.38 17.78 -5.45
N PHE A 343 -9.88 17.06 -4.44
CA PHE A 343 -10.70 16.58 -3.32
C PHE A 343 -10.07 16.92 -1.96
N TYR A 344 -10.88 16.86 -0.92
CA TYR A 344 -10.57 17.25 0.45
C TYR A 344 -10.66 16.07 1.40
N VAL A 345 -9.96 16.17 2.54
CA VAL A 345 -9.96 15.13 3.58
C VAL A 345 -11.20 15.24 4.47
N VAL A 346 -12.00 14.18 4.53
CA VAL A 346 -13.06 14.00 5.53
C VAL A 346 -12.43 13.59 6.87
N ASP A 347 -12.71 14.33 7.94
CA ASP A 347 -12.14 14.07 9.26
C ASP A 347 -12.92 12.97 10.00
N PHE A 348 -12.43 11.73 9.93
CA PHE A 348 -13.03 10.60 10.65
C PHE A 348 -12.97 10.73 12.19
N LEU A 349 -12.24 11.71 12.73
CA LEU A 349 -12.23 12.06 14.16
C LEU A 349 -13.34 13.06 14.52
N HIS A 350 -13.94 13.74 13.53
CA HIS A 350 -15.09 14.60 13.78
C HIS A 350 -16.32 13.73 14.09
N PRO A 351 -17.00 13.90 15.25
CA PRO A 351 -18.04 12.95 15.68
C PRO A 351 -19.16 12.74 14.66
N GLN A 352 -19.59 13.80 13.98
CA GLN A 352 -20.68 13.70 13.00
C GLN A 352 -20.22 13.11 11.66
N ALA A 353 -18.99 13.40 11.24
CA ALA A 353 -18.41 12.78 10.04
C ALA A 353 -18.21 11.28 10.28
N ARG A 354 -17.73 10.88 11.46
CA ARG A 354 -17.60 9.48 11.87
C ARG A 354 -18.94 8.76 11.82
N LYS A 355 -20.01 9.36 12.36
CA LYS A 355 -21.37 8.80 12.31
C LYS A 355 -21.89 8.66 10.88
N TYR A 356 -21.63 9.64 10.02
CA TYR A 356 -21.97 9.55 8.60
C TYR A 356 -21.25 8.37 7.94
N LEU A 357 -19.94 8.22 8.14
CA LEU A 357 -19.18 7.10 7.58
C LEU A 357 -19.67 5.74 8.11
N GLN A 358 -20.01 5.64 9.39
CA GLN A 358 -20.64 4.44 9.96
C GLN A 358 -21.94 4.10 9.23
N LYS A 359 -22.80 5.11 9.01
CA LYS A 359 -24.04 4.93 8.24
C LYS A 359 -23.76 4.51 6.79
N VAL A 360 -22.76 5.09 6.14
CA VAL A 360 -22.36 4.69 4.77
C VAL A 360 -22.02 3.21 4.73
N PHE A 361 -21.17 2.72 5.63
CA PHE A 361 -20.79 1.31 5.66
C PHE A 361 -21.98 0.41 6.01
N ASP A 362 -22.80 0.78 6.98
CA ASP A 362 -24.00 0.03 7.36
C ASP A 362 -24.98 -0.11 6.18
N THR A 363 -25.28 1.00 5.50
CA THR A 363 -26.16 0.99 4.33
C THR A 363 -25.56 0.17 3.19
N VAL A 364 -24.28 0.34 2.86
CA VAL A 364 -23.64 -0.41 1.75
C VAL A 364 -23.61 -1.91 2.04
N LEU A 365 -23.22 -2.31 3.24
CA LEU A 365 -22.96 -3.72 3.54
C LEU A 365 -24.22 -4.48 3.97
N ASN A 366 -25.11 -3.84 4.74
CA ASN A 366 -26.25 -4.50 5.38
C ASN A 366 -27.58 -4.17 4.68
N GLU A 367 -27.80 -2.92 4.24
CA GLU A 367 -29.04 -2.57 3.54
C GLU A 367 -28.99 -2.92 2.05
N TRP A 368 -27.89 -2.56 1.37
CA TRP A 368 -27.70 -2.85 -0.05
C TRP A 368 -27.13 -4.24 -0.30
N GLY A 369 -26.49 -4.86 0.70
CA GLY A 369 -26.06 -6.25 0.65
C GLY A 369 -24.71 -6.49 -0.03
N TYR A 370 -23.83 -5.49 -0.12
CA TYR A 370 -22.49 -5.70 -0.69
C TYR A 370 -21.62 -6.56 0.23
N ASP A 371 -20.80 -7.43 -0.37
CA ASP A 371 -19.94 -8.39 0.33
C ASP A 371 -18.49 -7.93 0.44
N MET A 372 -18.09 -7.05 -0.48
CA MET A 372 -16.76 -6.48 -0.53
C MET A 372 -16.83 -4.97 -0.75
N VAL A 373 -15.97 -4.23 -0.06
CA VAL A 373 -15.70 -2.82 -0.37
C VAL A 373 -14.26 -2.63 -0.84
N LYS A 374 -14.09 -2.00 -2.01
CA LYS A 374 -12.81 -1.46 -2.47
C LYS A 374 -12.68 -0.05 -1.90
N LEU A 375 -11.77 0.13 -0.95
CA LEU A 375 -11.60 1.36 -0.20
C LEU A 375 -10.35 2.09 -0.67
N ASP A 376 -10.56 3.23 -1.30
CA ASP A 376 -9.54 3.91 -2.08
C ASP A 376 -9.15 5.28 -1.50
N PHE A 377 -8.00 5.81 -1.94
CA PHE A 377 -7.42 7.07 -1.47
C PHE A 377 -7.25 7.13 0.06
N LEU A 378 -7.01 5.97 0.69
CA LEU A 378 -6.98 5.84 2.15
C LEU A 378 -5.88 6.68 2.83
N TYR A 379 -4.80 6.99 2.11
CA TYR A 379 -3.75 7.91 2.57
C TYR A 379 -4.30 9.26 3.03
N ALA A 380 -5.45 9.71 2.49
CA ALA A 380 -6.09 10.98 2.84
C ALA A 380 -6.33 11.13 4.34
N ALA A 381 -6.66 10.04 5.06
CA ALA A 381 -6.93 10.05 6.49
C ALA A 381 -5.79 10.61 7.35
N CYS A 382 -4.55 10.52 6.86
CA CYS A 382 -3.35 10.74 7.63
C CYS A 382 -2.40 11.84 7.10
N ILE A 383 -2.71 12.51 5.98
CA ILE A 383 -1.82 13.53 5.37
C ILE A 383 -1.42 14.63 6.37
N VAL A 384 -2.36 15.05 7.20
CA VAL A 384 -2.19 16.12 8.19
C VAL A 384 -2.21 15.54 9.61
N PRO A 385 -1.05 15.51 10.31
CA PRO A 385 -1.00 15.27 11.74
C PRO A 385 -1.87 16.26 12.50
N ARG A 386 -2.67 15.76 13.44
CA ARG A 386 -3.67 16.57 14.16
C ARG A 386 -4.04 15.93 15.49
N GLN A 387 -4.63 16.71 16.38
CA GLN A 387 -5.14 16.24 17.68
C GLN A 387 -4.11 15.43 18.49
N ASN A 388 -2.84 15.87 18.48
CA ASN A 388 -1.71 15.19 19.13
C ASN A 388 -1.39 13.78 18.58
N LYS A 389 -1.72 13.51 17.31
CA LYS A 389 -1.50 12.23 16.64
C LYS A 389 -0.63 12.41 15.40
N SER A 390 0.33 11.51 15.22
CA SER A 390 1.19 11.44 14.04
C SER A 390 0.44 10.86 12.84
N ARG A 391 1.05 10.91 11.64
CA ARG A 391 0.45 10.30 10.43
C ARG A 391 0.26 8.80 10.59
N GLY A 392 1.28 8.11 11.09
CA GLY A 392 1.21 6.66 11.33
C GLY A 392 0.09 6.29 12.30
N GLN A 393 -0.01 7.02 13.42
CA GLN A 393 -1.09 6.83 14.39
C GLN A 393 -2.48 7.04 13.76
N LEU A 394 -2.66 8.15 13.05
CA LEU A 394 -3.94 8.46 12.39
C LEU A 394 -4.33 7.38 11.38
N MET A 395 -3.38 6.84 10.63
CA MET A 395 -3.66 5.78 9.67
C MET A 395 -3.99 4.45 10.35
N CYS A 396 -3.28 4.09 11.43
CA CYS A 396 -3.62 2.91 12.23
C CYS A 396 -5.05 2.99 12.75
N GLU A 397 -5.41 4.12 13.37
CA GLU A 397 -6.77 4.37 13.90
C GLU A 397 -7.83 4.43 12.79
N ALA A 398 -7.49 4.96 11.61
CA ALA A 398 -8.41 4.99 10.46
C ALA A 398 -8.70 3.56 9.95
N MET A 399 -7.68 2.70 9.90
CA MET A 399 -7.86 1.30 9.50
C MET A 399 -8.59 0.48 10.56
N ASP A 400 -8.40 0.77 11.85
CA ASP A 400 -9.21 0.17 12.93
C ASP A 400 -10.68 0.58 12.78
N PHE A 401 -10.94 1.87 12.58
CA PHE A 401 -12.30 2.37 12.34
C PHE A 401 -12.97 1.72 11.12
N ILE A 402 -12.25 1.60 10.00
CA ILE A 402 -12.75 0.90 8.82
C ILE A 402 -13.10 -0.55 9.16
N ARG A 403 -12.18 -1.27 9.82
CA ARG A 403 -12.42 -2.68 10.15
C ARG A 403 -13.62 -2.85 11.07
N GLU A 404 -13.77 -1.98 12.08
CA GLU A 404 -14.93 -1.93 12.96
C GLU A 404 -16.24 -1.74 12.19
N CYS A 405 -16.26 -0.84 11.20
CA CYS A 405 -17.47 -0.58 10.40
C CYS A 405 -17.80 -1.72 9.44
N VAL A 406 -16.79 -2.35 8.83
CA VAL A 406 -17.00 -3.36 7.78
C VAL A 406 -17.24 -4.77 8.37
N GLY A 407 -16.87 -5.02 9.63
CA GLY A 407 -17.19 -6.27 10.32
C GLY A 407 -16.42 -7.48 9.75
N ASP A 408 -17.11 -8.50 9.26
CA ASP A 408 -16.49 -9.68 8.62
C ASP A 408 -16.53 -9.66 7.08
N LYS A 409 -17.11 -8.60 6.49
CA LYS A 409 -17.12 -8.41 5.03
C LYS A 409 -15.72 -8.10 4.50
N LEU A 410 -15.51 -8.39 3.21
CA LEU A 410 -14.21 -8.29 2.56
C LEU A 410 -13.81 -6.82 2.35
N ILE A 411 -12.54 -6.50 2.61
CA ILE A 411 -11.95 -5.21 2.28
C ILE A 411 -10.84 -5.40 1.25
N LEU A 412 -10.93 -4.65 0.15
CA LEU A 412 -9.82 -4.37 -0.76
C LEU A 412 -9.28 -2.96 -0.47
N GLY A 413 -8.13 -2.86 0.19
CA GLY A 413 -7.47 -1.57 0.45
C GLY A 413 -6.72 -1.03 -0.77
N CYS A 414 -6.90 0.25 -1.11
CA CYS A 414 -6.25 0.93 -2.23
C CYS A 414 -5.83 2.37 -1.85
N GLY A 415 -4.74 2.85 -2.47
CA GLY A 415 -4.12 4.13 -2.10
C GLY A 415 -3.80 4.20 -0.61
N ALA A 416 -3.28 3.12 -0.02
CA ALA A 416 -3.18 2.95 1.42
C ALA A 416 -1.73 2.78 1.88
N PRO A 417 -1.26 3.51 2.91
CA PRO A 417 -0.03 3.16 3.62
C PRO A 417 -0.12 1.71 4.12
N LEU A 418 0.82 0.87 3.69
CA LEU A 418 0.60 -0.59 3.68
C LEU A 418 0.58 -1.22 5.08
N MET A 419 1.54 -0.90 5.94
CA MET A 419 1.66 -1.56 7.25
C MET A 419 0.44 -1.34 8.17
N PRO A 420 -0.17 -0.14 8.24
CA PRO A 420 -1.45 0.04 8.94
C PRO A 420 -2.59 -0.87 8.46
N CYS A 421 -2.51 -1.45 7.27
CA CYS A 421 -3.51 -2.37 6.71
C CYS A 421 -3.28 -3.85 7.10
N PHE A 422 -2.11 -4.19 7.64
CA PHE A 422 -1.71 -5.57 7.93
C PHE A 422 -2.67 -6.23 8.91
N GLY A 423 -3.25 -7.38 8.52
CA GLY A 423 -4.24 -8.12 9.32
C GLY A 423 -5.62 -7.47 9.42
N LYS A 424 -5.84 -6.31 8.77
CA LYS A 424 -7.11 -5.56 8.82
C LYS A 424 -7.88 -5.64 7.51
N VAL A 425 -7.18 -5.70 6.37
CA VAL A 425 -7.80 -5.87 5.05
C VAL A 425 -7.60 -7.30 4.54
N ASP A 426 -8.52 -7.75 3.70
CA ASP A 426 -8.50 -9.09 3.11
C ASP A 426 -7.62 -9.10 1.86
N PHE A 427 -7.76 -8.05 1.04
CA PHE A 427 -6.94 -7.77 -0.12
C PHE A 427 -6.35 -6.38 -0.06
N CYS A 428 -5.20 -6.15 -0.69
CA CYS A 428 -4.65 -4.80 -0.82
C CYS A 428 -3.93 -4.60 -2.15
N ARG A 429 -4.23 -3.49 -2.82
CA ARG A 429 -3.46 -3.00 -3.97
C ARG A 429 -2.03 -2.74 -3.53
N ILE A 430 -1.08 -3.37 -4.21
CA ILE A 430 0.35 -3.28 -3.90
C ILE A 430 1.17 -2.54 -4.95
N GLY A 431 0.55 -1.89 -5.93
CA GLY A 431 1.23 -1.09 -6.95
C GLY A 431 0.32 0.00 -7.52
N PRO A 432 0.87 0.96 -8.29
CA PRO A 432 0.06 1.97 -8.97
C PRO A 432 -0.90 1.32 -9.97
N ASP A 433 -1.82 2.11 -10.50
CA ASP A 433 -2.76 1.62 -11.52
C ASP A 433 -2.03 1.16 -12.79
N VAL A 434 -2.50 0.06 -13.37
CA VAL A 434 -2.10 -0.39 -14.70
C VAL A 434 -2.52 0.65 -15.73
N SER A 435 -1.61 0.98 -16.66
CA SER A 435 -1.92 1.81 -17.82
C SER A 435 -2.39 0.98 -19.00
N LEU A 436 -3.14 1.61 -19.91
CA LEU A 436 -3.57 1.02 -21.19
C LEU A 436 -2.43 0.89 -22.23
N ASP A 437 -1.18 1.11 -21.82
CA ASP A 437 0.06 1.00 -22.56
C ASP A 437 1.18 0.50 -21.61
N TRP A 438 2.32 0.06 -22.14
CA TRP A 438 3.51 -0.30 -21.37
C TRP A 438 4.65 0.67 -21.67
N ARG A 439 4.58 1.86 -21.06
CA ARG A 439 5.59 2.91 -21.25
C ARG A 439 6.08 3.45 -19.92
N PHE A 440 7.38 3.30 -19.67
CA PHE A 440 8.02 3.94 -18.53
C PHE A 440 8.19 5.44 -18.76
N ASN A 441 7.68 6.26 -17.84
CA ASN A 441 7.84 7.71 -17.87
C ASN A 441 8.74 8.18 -16.71
N PRO A 442 10.01 8.57 -16.95
CA PRO A 442 10.92 9.02 -15.90
C PRO A 442 10.54 10.39 -15.30
N LEU A 443 9.62 11.12 -15.94
CA LEU A 443 9.09 12.40 -15.46
C LEU A 443 7.78 12.24 -14.67
N SER A 444 7.25 11.03 -14.53
CA SER A 444 6.07 10.78 -13.68
C SER A 444 6.39 10.94 -12.19
N ILE A 445 5.35 11.10 -11.38
CA ILE A 445 5.47 10.86 -9.94
C ILE A 445 5.41 9.36 -9.67
N ARG A 446 5.89 8.98 -8.50
CA ARG A 446 6.02 7.58 -8.07
C ARG A 446 4.70 6.83 -7.99
N GLU A 447 3.64 7.55 -7.65
CA GLU A 447 2.29 7.05 -7.44
C GLU A 447 1.42 7.10 -8.72
N ASP A 448 1.97 7.55 -9.85
CA ASP A 448 1.22 7.73 -11.09
C ASP A 448 0.92 6.40 -11.80
N VAL A 449 -0.09 6.41 -12.66
CA VAL A 449 -0.51 5.26 -13.48
C VAL A 449 0.67 4.75 -14.32
N SER A 450 1.06 3.49 -14.15
CA SER A 450 2.28 2.94 -14.74
C SER A 450 2.35 1.42 -14.65
N THR A 451 2.04 0.72 -15.75
CA THR A 451 2.21 -0.75 -15.84
C THR A 451 3.64 -1.22 -15.45
N PRO A 452 4.74 -0.55 -15.89
CA PRO A 452 6.07 -0.89 -15.41
C PRO A 452 6.23 -0.88 -13.88
N ASN A 453 5.70 0.16 -13.22
CA ASN A 453 5.81 0.29 -11.77
C ASN A 453 4.89 -0.71 -11.07
N THR A 454 3.68 -0.96 -11.59
CA THR A 454 2.76 -1.99 -11.05
C THR A 454 3.40 -3.36 -11.06
N VAL A 455 4.01 -3.76 -12.17
CA VAL A 455 4.69 -5.06 -12.31
C VAL A 455 5.89 -5.17 -11.38
N ALA A 456 6.70 -4.11 -11.26
CA ALA A 456 7.81 -4.10 -10.32
C ALA A 456 7.32 -4.27 -8.86
N CYS A 457 6.30 -3.51 -8.45
CA CYS A 457 5.77 -3.61 -7.10
C CYS A 457 5.16 -5.00 -6.83
N THR A 458 4.42 -5.54 -7.79
CA THR A 458 3.82 -6.89 -7.72
C THR A 458 4.87 -7.96 -7.42
N VAL A 459 6.00 -7.93 -8.11
CA VAL A 459 7.08 -8.91 -7.91
C VAL A 459 7.80 -8.73 -6.57
N PHE A 460 8.10 -7.48 -6.18
CA PHE A 460 8.97 -7.22 -5.03
C PHE A 460 8.23 -7.03 -3.70
N ARG A 461 6.91 -6.78 -3.71
CA ARG A 461 6.04 -6.82 -2.52
C ARG A 461 5.40 -8.20 -2.27
N ARG A 462 5.85 -9.24 -2.96
CA ARG A 462 5.39 -10.63 -2.76
C ARG A 462 5.49 -11.13 -1.32
N GLY A 463 6.44 -10.61 -0.52
CA GLY A 463 6.59 -10.97 0.88
C GLY A 463 5.41 -10.57 1.76
N LEU A 464 4.49 -9.74 1.27
CA LEU A 464 3.25 -9.38 1.96
C LEU A 464 2.12 -10.39 1.69
N ASN A 465 2.13 -11.06 0.54
CA ASN A 465 1.05 -11.92 0.08
C ASN A 465 0.85 -13.10 1.04
N GLY A 466 -0.39 -13.31 1.50
CA GLY A 466 -0.75 -14.38 2.44
C GLY A 466 -0.25 -14.17 3.87
N ARG A 467 0.48 -13.07 4.14
CA ARG A 467 1.02 -12.74 5.46
C ARG A 467 0.36 -11.50 6.06
N ALA A 468 0.38 -10.38 5.32
CA ALA A 468 -0.30 -9.15 5.68
C ALA A 468 -1.79 -9.15 5.29
N PHE A 469 -2.01 -9.53 4.04
CA PHE A 469 -3.26 -9.55 3.27
C PHE A 469 -2.98 -10.36 2.00
N MET A 470 -3.98 -10.59 1.15
CA MET A 470 -3.78 -11.10 -0.20
C MET A 470 -3.46 -9.95 -1.16
N ASN A 471 -2.41 -10.09 -1.95
CA ASN A 471 -1.96 -9.04 -2.87
C ASN A 471 -2.94 -8.89 -4.04
N ASP A 472 -3.34 -7.66 -4.29
CA ASP A 472 -4.00 -7.25 -5.53
C ASP A 472 -2.94 -6.58 -6.45
N PRO A 473 -2.53 -7.26 -7.53
CA PRO A 473 -1.58 -6.73 -8.51
C PRO A 473 -2.23 -5.77 -9.51
N ASP A 474 -3.47 -5.35 -9.24
CA ASP A 474 -4.38 -4.66 -10.16
C ASP A 474 -4.89 -5.58 -11.29
N VAL A 475 -5.61 -5.00 -12.26
CA VAL A 475 -6.23 -5.76 -13.34
C VAL A 475 -5.24 -6.35 -14.34
N PHE A 476 -5.63 -7.45 -14.98
CA PHE A 476 -5.08 -7.85 -16.27
C PHE A 476 -6.12 -7.59 -17.37
N LEU A 477 -5.66 -7.30 -18.60
CA LEU A 477 -6.51 -6.85 -19.72
C LEU A 477 -6.15 -7.66 -20.96
N LEU A 478 -7.14 -8.30 -21.62
CA LEU A 478 -7.00 -9.14 -22.81
C LEU A 478 -7.89 -8.68 -23.99
N ARG A 479 -8.73 -7.64 -23.82
CA ARG A 479 -9.49 -7.00 -24.91
C ARG A 479 -8.59 -6.39 -25.98
N ASP A 480 -9.09 -6.24 -27.20
CA ASP A 480 -8.33 -5.63 -28.30
C ASP A 480 -8.71 -4.17 -28.58
N ASP A 481 -9.86 -3.73 -28.08
CA ASP A 481 -10.36 -2.38 -28.24
C ASP A 481 -9.95 -1.49 -27.06
N ASN A 482 -9.97 -0.18 -27.29
CA ASN A 482 -9.69 0.83 -26.26
C ASN A 482 -8.41 0.54 -25.42
N ILE A 483 -7.38 0.00 -26.09
CA ILE A 483 -6.09 -0.34 -25.47
C ILE A 483 -4.96 -0.18 -26.47
N LYS A 484 -3.81 0.34 -26.03
CA LYS A 484 -2.61 0.52 -26.85
C LYS A 484 -1.53 -0.53 -26.54
N MET A 485 -1.69 -1.27 -25.45
CA MET A 485 -0.76 -2.31 -25.03
C MET A 485 -0.86 -3.54 -25.95
N ASP A 486 0.27 -3.89 -26.57
CA ASP A 486 0.38 -5.08 -27.42
C ASP A 486 -0.03 -6.37 -26.68
N TYR A 487 -0.62 -7.32 -27.40
CA TYR A 487 -1.13 -8.55 -26.80
C TYR A 487 -0.07 -9.38 -26.06
N SER A 488 1.18 -9.42 -26.53
CA SER A 488 2.27 -10.11 -25.84
C SER A 488 2.59 -9.50 -24.47
N LYS A 489 2.53 -8.18 -24.34
CA LYS A 489 2.70 -7.46 -23.07
C LYS A 489 1.52 -7.66 -22.13
N ARG A 490 0.30 -7.73 -22.70
CA ARG A 490 -0.92 -8.10 -21.96
C ARG A 490 -0.85 -9.50 -21.38
N LYS A 491 -0.37 -10.49 -22.16
CA LYS A 491 -0.09 -11.85 -21.66
C LYS A 491 0.97 -11.83 -20.55
N LEU A 492 2.05 -11.06 -20.71
CA LEU A 492 3.08 -10.91 -19.69
C LEU A 492 2.51 -10.34 -18.38
N LEU A 493 1.69 -9.28 -18.45
CA LEU A 493 1.01 -8.70 -17.29
C LEU A 493 0.13 -9.75 -16.59
N ALA A 494 -0.72 -10.45 -17.34
CA ALA A 494 -1.59 -11.50 -16.81
C ALA A 494 -0.80 -12.63 -16.12
N THR A 495 0.31 -13.06 -16.71
CA THR A 495 1.20 -14.06 -16.09
C THR A 495 1.84 -13.54 -14.80
N VAL A 496 2.33 -12.30 -14.78
CA VAL A 496 2.86 -11.69 -13.53
C VAL A 496 1.77 -11.64 -12.47
N ASN A 497 0.55 -11.20 -12.82
CA ASN A 497 -0.56 -11.13 -11.88
C ASN A 497 -0.93 -12.51 -11.33
N SER A 498 -1.04 -13.54 -12.18
CA SER A 498 -1.31 -14.93 -11.75
C SER A 498 -0.28 -15.44 -10.75
N VAL A 499 1.01 -15.26 -11.06
CA VAL A 499 2.13 -15.82 -10.28
C VAL A 499 2.32 -15.11 -8.94
N PHE A 500 2.12 -13.80 -8.88
CA PHE A 500 2.47 -12.98 -7.70
C PHE A 500 1.25 -12.38 -6.97
N GLY A 501 0.08 -12.40 -7.59
CA GLY A 501 -1.16 -11.88 -7.05
C GLY A 501 -2.05 -12.96 -6.44
N SER A 502 -3.08 -12.51 -5.73
CA SER A 502 -4.10 -13.38 -5.13
C SER A 502 -5.51 -12.81 -5.24
N LEU A 503 -5.67 -11.55 -5.64
CA LEU A 503 -6.90 -11.04 -6.24
C LEU A 503 -6.66 -10.83 -7.74
N LEU A 504 -7.33 -11.60 -8.59
CA LEU A 504 -7.12 -11.56 -10.05
C LEU A 504 -8.33 -10.93 -10.73
N PHE A 505 -8.28 -9.62 -10.91
CA PHE A 505 -9.36 -8.87 -11.54
C PHE A 505 -9.13 -8.68 -13.04
N VAL A 506 -10.23 -8.73 -13.79
CA VAL A 506 -10.32 -8.30 -15.19
C VAL A 506 -11.24 -7.08 -15.28
N SER A 507 -11.08 -6.28 -16.33
CA SER A 507 -11.94 -5.12 -16.60
C SER A 507 -12.18 -5.00 -18.10
N ASP A 508 -12.64 -6.10 -18.71
CA ASP A 508 -12.90 -6.20 -20.15
C ASP A 508 -14.35 -6.63 -20.39
N ASN A 509 -14.86 -6.33 -21.58
CA ASN A 509 -16.04 -7.01 -22.08
C ASN A 509 -15.66 -8.43 -22.53
N VAL A 510 -15.82 -9.42 -21.64
CA VAL A 510 -15.39 -10.80 -21.90
C VAL A 510 -16.19 -11.51 -23.00
N SER A 511 -17.37 -11.00 -23.38
CA SER A 511 -18.16 -11.58 -24.48
C SER A 511 -17.45 -11.47 -25.84
N GLU A 512 -16.45 -10.61 -25.95
CA GLU A 512 -15.68 -10.38 -27.19
C GLU A 512 -14.43 -11.25 -27.27
N TYR A 513 -14.20 -12.14 -26.29
CA TYR A 513 -13.07 -13.04 -26.31
C TYR A 513 -13.29 -14.16 -27.32
N ALA A 514 -12.39 -14.22 -28.32
CA ALA A 514 -12.22 -15.40 -29.14
C ALA A 514 -11.65 -16.57 -28.30
N GLU A 515 -11.76 -17.80 -28.82
CA GLU A 515 -11.42 -19.04 -28.12
C GLU A 515 -10.02 -19.04 -27.48
N GLU A 516 -8.98 -18.56 -28.20
CA GLU A 516 -7.61 -18.47 -27.65
C GLU A 516 -7.53 -17.56 -26.41
N LYS A 517 -8.20 -16.41 -26.45
CA LYS A 517 -8.20 -15.45 -25.33
C LYS A 517 -9.00 -16.01 -24.16
N LEU A 518 -10.12 -16.67 -24.43
CA LEU A 518 -10.93 -17.31 -23.40
C LEU A 518 -10.14 -18.42 -22.69
N ALA A 519 -9.37 -19.22 -23.44
CA ALA A 519 -8.48 -20.23 -22.87
C ALA A 519 -7.39 -19.59 -21.99
N PHE A 520 -6.77 -18.50 -22.45
CA PHE A 520 -5.74 -17.81 -21.67
C PHE A 520 -6.29 -17.08 -20.43
N PHE A 521 -7.48 -16.48 -20.54
CA PHE A 521 -8.24 -15.95 -19.41
C PHE A 521 -8.53 -17.07 -18.40
N THR A 522 -8.89 -18.26 -18.89
CA THR A 522 -9.16 -19.43 -18.06
C THR A 522 -7.93 -19.88 -17.29
N GLU A 523 -6.79 -19.98 -17.97
CA GLU A 523 -5.52 -20.31 -17.34
C GLU A 523 -5.11 -19.25 -16.29
N THR A 524 -5.23 -17.97 -16.62
CA THR A 524 -4.85 -16.87 -15.72
C THR A 524 -5.70 -16.85 -14.46
N ALA A 525 -7.00 -17.09 -14.59
CA ALA A 525 -7.94 -17.08 -13.47
C ALA A 525 -8.00 -18.42 -12.72
N SER A 526 -7.16 -19.40 -13.05
CA SER A 526 -7.25 -20.79 -12.54
C SER A 526 -7.04 -20.96 -11.02
N LYS A 527 -6.79 -19.90 -10.25
CA LYS A 527 -6.53 -19.92 -8.79
C LYS A 527 -5.44 -20.91 -8.33
N ASN A 528 -4.63 -21.45 -9.25
CA ASN A 528 -3.54 -22.34 -8.90
C ASN A 528 -2.57 -21.63 -7.94
N HIS A 529 -1.99 -22.38 -7.01
CA HIS A 529 -0.99 -21.86 -6.09
C HIS A 529 0.40 -22.02 -6.70
N GLU A 530 0.99 -20.92 -7.16
CA GLU A 530 2.38 -20.90 -7.58
C GLU A 530 3.30 -20.71 -6.38
N LYS A 531 4.30 -21.58 -6.27
CA LYS A 531 5.38 -21.41 -5.28
C LYS A 531 6.52 -20.63 -5.91
N ILE A 532 6.68 -19.38 -5.49
CA ILE A 532 7.78 -18.53 -5.96
C ILE A 532 9.08 -19.03 -5.34
N LEU A 533 10.02 -19.48 -6.16
CA LEU A 533 11.32 -19.99 -5.71
C LEU A 533 12.36 -18.87 -5.62
N LYS A 534 12.32 -17.92 -6.56
CA LYS A 534 13.24 -16.79 -6.62
C LYS A 534 12.63 -15.66 -7.44
N ALA A 535 12.83 -14.42 -7.03
CA ALA A 535 12.61 -13.24 -7.87
C ALA A 535 13.69 -12.20 -7.61
N GLU A 536 14.28 -11.64 -8.66
CA GLU A 536 15.39 -10.70 -8.56
C GLU A 536 15.42 -9.62 -9.64
N MET A 537 15.89 -8.43 -9.26
CA MET A 537 16.29 -7.39 -10.22
C MET A 537 17.74 -7.61 -10.65
N SER A 538 17.92 -7.89 -11.93
CA SER A 538 19.22 -8.01 -12.59
C SER A 538 19.58 -6.76 -13.39
N LYS A 539 20.81 -6.69 -13.92
CA LYS A 539 21.27 -5.53 -14.69
C LYS A 539 20.37 -5.28 -15.90
N GLY A 540 20.24 -4.02 -16.30
CA GLY A 540 19.47 -3.63 -17.49
C GLY A 540 17.95 -3.63 -17.29
N ASP A 541 17.48 -3.36 -16.07
CA ASP A 541 16.06 -3.33 -15.72
C ASP A 541 15.33 -4.66 -15.98
N ILE A 542 16.03 -5.79 -15.77
CA ILE A 542 15.50 -7.14 -16.05
C ILE A 542 15.05 -7.80 -14.74
N ILE A 543 13.78 -8.14 -14.66
CA ILE A 543 13.24 -9.02 -13.62
C ILE A 543 13.43 -10.46 -14.08
N LYS A 544 13.99 -11.29 -13.18
CA LYS A 544 14.08 -12.74 -13.36
C LYS A 544 13.35 -13.42 -12.23
N THR A 545 12.46 -14.35 -12.55
CA THR A 545 11.75 -15.16 -11.57
C THR A 545 11.76 -16.63 -11.95
N THR A 546 11.85 -17.49 -10.94
CA THR A 546 11.60 -18.92 -11.06
C THR A 546 10.52 -19.31 -10.07
N TYR A 547 9.53 -20.07 -10.53
CA TYR A 547 8.40 -20.49 -9.73
C TYR A 547 7.98 -21.92 -10.11
N GLU A 548 7.29 -22.58 -9.21
CA GLU A 548 6.68 -23.88 -9.43
C GLU A 548 5.18 -23.71 -9.63
N LYS A 549 4.64 -24.30 -10.70
CA LYS A 549 3.19 -24.37 -10.99
C LYS A 549 2.89 -25.80 -11.43
N ASP A 550 1.91 -26.42 -10.80
CA ASP A 550 1.47 -27.81 -11.09
C ASP A 550 2.62 -28.83 -11.08
N GLY A 551 3.54 -28.69 -10.11
CA GLY A 551 4.71 -29.55 -9.93
C GLY A 551 5.82 -29.36 -10.98
N LYS A 552 5.71 -28.35 -11.85
CA LYS A 552 6.70 -28.02 -12.88
C LYS A 552 7.39 -26.71 -12.56
N LYS A 553 8.69 -26.64 -12.88
CA LYS A 553 9.48 -25.44 -12.70
C LYS A 553 9.42 -24.57 -13.95
N HIS A 554 9.09 -23.31 -13.73
CA HIS A 554 9.00 -22.29 -14.76
C HIS A 554 10.02 -21.19 -14.49
N SER A 555 10.53 -20.61 -15.58
CA SER A 555 11.40 -19.44 -15.56
C SER A 555 10.83 -18.34 -16.44
N LEU A 556 10.78 -17.12 -15.90
CA LEU A 556 10.33 -15.93 -16.61
C LEU A 556 11.36 -14.81 -16.45
N SER A 557 11.81 -14.25 -17.58
CA SER A 557 12.76 -13.13 -17.61
C SER A 557 12.28 -12.06 -18.60
N PHE A 558 12.13 -10.83 -18.13
CA PHE A 558 11.64 -9.71 -18.94
C PHE A 558 12.19 -8.37 -18.44
N ASN A 559 12.23 -7.38 -19.33
CA ASN A 559 12.53 -6.00 -18.95
C ASN A 559 11.25 -5.31 -18.43
N TYR A 560 11.23 -4.89 -17.18
CA TYR A 560 10.00 -4.35 -16.56
C TYR A 560 9.63 -2.96 -17.10
N LYS A 561 10.58 -2.18 -17.62
CA LYS A 561 10.32 -0.81 -18.12
C LYS A 561 9.59 -0.81 -19.46
N ASN A 562 9.83 -1.79 -20.33
CA ASN A 562 9.26 -1.82 -21.68
C ASN A 562 8.45 -3.10 -22.00
N GLY A 563 8.45 -4.09 -21.10
CA GLY A 563 7.67 -5.32 -21.24
C GLY A 563 8.27 -6.31 -22.24
N SER A 564 9.55 -6.17 -22.63
CA SER A 564 10.19 -7.10 -23.55
C SER A 564 10.52 -8.42 -22.85
N LEU A 565 9.98 -9.52 -23.38
CA LEU A 565 10.28 -10.86 -22.92
C LEU A 565 11.66 -11.29 -23.42
N LEU A 566 12.51 -11.79 -22.53
CA LEU A 566 13.87 -12.23 -22.85
C LEU A 566 13.99 -13.76 -22.83
N GLN A 567 13.28 -14.40 -21.90
CA GLN A 567 13.21 -15.85 -21.81
C GLN A 567 11.91 -16.26 -21.10
N SER A 568 11.25 -17.27 -21.66
CA SER A 568 10.18 -18.02 -21.01
C SER A 568 10.43 -19.51 -21.29
N ALA A 569 10.58 -20.31 -20.24
CA ALA A 569 10.85 -21.74 -20.38
C ALA A 569 10.17 -22.54 -19.25
N THR A 570 9.68 -23.72 -19.62
CA THR A 570 9.12 -24.72 -18.69
C THR A 570 10.05 -25.93 -18.74
N GLU A 571 10.70 -26.25 -17.63
CA GLU A 571 11.49 -27.49 -17.52
C GLU A 571 10.53 -28.63 -17.17
N LYS A 572 10.49 -29.68 -17.99
CA LYS A 572 9.84 -30.95 -17.63
C LYS A 572 10.82 -31.75 -16.79
N TYR A 573 10.40 -32.15 -15.59
CA TYR A 573 11.09 -33.17 -14.81
C TYR A 573 10.84 -34.56 -15.41
#